data_AF-A0AA51QAH9-F1
#
_entry.id   AF-A0AA51QAH9-F1
#
_cell.length_a   1.000
_cell.length_b   1.000
_cell.length_c   1.000
_cell.angle_alpha   90.00
_cell.angle_beta   90.00
_cell.angle_gamma   90.00
#
_symmetry.space_group_name_H-M   'P 1'
#
loop_
_entity.id
_entity.type
_entity.pdbx_description
1 polymer ?
#
loop_
_entity_poly.entity_id
_entity_poly.type
_entity_poly.pdbx_seq_one_letter_code
_entity_poly.pdbx_strand_id
1 'polypeptide(L)'
;MSRHKALLSDILRENPQLSEIEISEITGLTFNEIQDCLLSMAQSAKQACLPKTPQVLCIGGANVDRKIQAVQTLIYGSSNPARSSISCGGVARNVAENLGRLGCSPSLLSFIGNDAEGQWLIGKTKEFVNIHSVGVVDGKSTGTYTAILDLDGEMAVALADMEIYDDVDIDLLQSKWAADFRTDLIVIDTNFPADVLEKIINRPMKQVLLFALHLYPLRKLGNYLHLSMVWLG
;
A
#
# COMPACT_ATOMS: atom_id res chain seq x y z
N MET A 1 11.59 3.06 -29.36
CA MET A 1 10.63 2.78 -30.45
C MET A 1 11.44 2.73 -31.75
N SER A 2 11.33 1.69 -32.59
CA SER A 2 12.09 1.64 -33.85
C SER A 2 11.65 2.78 -34.79
N ARG A 3 12.59 3.33 -35.58
CA ARG A 3 12.33 4.43 -36.52
C ARG A 3 11.16 4.13 -37.48
N HIS A 4 11.02 2.87 -37.90
CA HIS A 4 9.93 2.40 -38.77
C HIS A 4 8.56 2.44 -38.07
N LYS A 5 8.48 2.09 -36.78
CA LYS A 5 7.24 2.11 -35.99
C LYS A 5 6.72 3.54 -35.76
N ALA A 6 7.62 4.51 -35.60
CA ALA A 6 7.25 5.92 -35.50
C ALA A 6 6.67 6.43 -36.82
N LEU A 7 7.38 6.19 -37.93
CA LEU A 7 6.95 6.58 -39.27
C LEU A 7 5.58 5.98 -39.65
N LEU A 8 5.38 4.68 -39.40
CA LEU A 8 4.11 4.01 -39.68
C LEU A 8 2.96 4.54 -38.80
N SER A 9 3.25 4.86 -37.53
CA SER A 9 2.26 5.45 -36.62
C SER A 9 1.81 6.84 -37.05
N ASP A 10 2.70 7.66 -37.60
CA ASP A 10 2.35 9.02 -38.03
C ASP A 10 1.48 8.97 -39.31
N ILE A 11 1.85 8.12 -40.28
CA ILE A 11 1.09 7.94 -41.53
C ILE A 11 -0.33 7.39 -41.27
N LEU A 12 -0.46 6.37 -40.42
CA LEU A 12 -1.76 5.77 -40.09
C LEU A 12 -2.66 6.68 -39.24
N ARG A 13 -2.07 7.65 -38.52
CA ARG A 13 -2.85 8.68 -37.81
C ARG A 13 -3.48 9.67 -38.78
N GLU A 14 -2.76 10.06 -39.82
CA GLU A 14 -3.26 10.99 -40.83
C GLU A 14 -4.19 10.29 -41.83
N ASN A 15 -3.90 9.05 -42.19
CA ASN A 15 -4.62 8.29 -43.22
C ASN A 15 -4.87 6.83 -42.76
N PRO A 16 -5.89 6.58 -41.91
CA PRO A 16 -6.13 5.26 -41.32
C PRO A 16 -6.64 4.21 -42.31
N GLN A 17 -7.00 4.61 -43.53
CA GLN A 17 -7.58 3.73 -44.56
C GLN A 17 -6.56 3.19 -45.56
N LEU A 18 -5.26 3.52 -45.40
CA LEU A 18 -4.23 3.07 -46.32
C LEU A 18 -4.05 1.55 -46.27
N SER A 19 -3.96 0.94 -47.45
CA SER A 19 -3.56 -0.45 -47.60
C SER A 19 -2.05 -0.62 -47.40
N GLU A 20 -1.62 -1.85 -47.12
CA GLU A 20 -0.20 -2.17 -46.90
C GLU A 20 0.67 -1.91 -48.14
N ILE A 21 0.07 -1.98 -49.33
CA ILE A 21 0.73 -1.64 -50.60
C ILE A 21 1.01 -0.13 -50.66
N GLU A 22 0.01 0.70 -50.36
CA GLU A 22 0.16 2.16 -50.36
C GLU A 22 1.13 2.61 -49.25
N ILE A 23 1.11 1.95 -48.09
CA ILE A 23 2.08 2.19 -47.02
C ILE A 23 3.50 1.84 -47.47
N SER A 24 3.69 0.73 -48.20
CA SER A 24 4.98 0.33 -48.76
C SER A 24 5.50 1.36 -49.76
N GLU A 25 4.64 1.89 -50.63
CA GLU A 25 5.00 2.94 -51.60
C GLU A 25 5.42 4.25 -50.92
N ILE A 26 4.74 4.64 -49.83
CA ILE A 26 5.04 5.88 -49.10
C ILE A 26 6.31 5.75 -48.24
N THR A 27 6.50 4.60 -47.60
CA THR A 27 7.56 4.42 -46.59
C THR A 27 8.82 3.76 -47.12
N GLY A 28 8.74 3.08 -48.27
CA GLY A 28 9.79 2.22 -48.81
C GLY A 28 10.00 0.93 -48.01
N LEU A 29 9.14 0.63 -47.03
CA LEU A 29 9.22 -0.59 -46.23
C LEU A 29 8.70 -1.79 -47.00
N THR A 30 9.30 -2.95 -46.77
CA THR A 30 8.79 -4.21 -47.29
C THR A 30 7.50 -4.62 -46.58
N PHE A 31 6.70 -5.46 -47.22
CA PHE A 31 5.47 -6.01 -46.66
C PHE A 31 5.68 -6.64 -45.27
N ASN A 32 6.76 -7.41 -45.08
CA ASN A 32 7.07 -8.05 -43.81
C ASN A 32 7.41 -7.03 -42.71
N GLU A 33 8.15 -5.97 -43.02
CA GLU A 33 8.49 -4.92 -42.05
C GLU A 33 7.25 -4.14 -41.59
N ILE A 34 6.29 -3.93 -42.50
CA ILE A 34 4.99 -3.31 -42.19
C ILE A 34 4.18 -4.24 -41.26
N GLN A 35 4.06 -5.52 -41.59
CA GLN A 35 3.37 -6.52 -40.77
C GLN A 35 3.96 -6.62 -39.36
N ASP A 36 5.28 -6.70 -39.25
CA ASP A 36 5.98 -6.75 -37.95
C ASP A 36 5.72 -5.49 -37.11
N CYS A 37 5.72 -4.31 -37.76
CA CYS A 37 5.40 -3.05 -37.09
C CYS A 37 3.94 -3.03 -36.62
N LEU A 38 2.98 -3.41 -37.47
CA LEU A 38 1.56 -3.47 -37.13
C LEU A 38 1.29 -4.43 -35.98
N LEU A 39 1.87 -5.64 -36.02
CA LEU A 39 1.77 -6.63 -34.95
C LEU A 39 2.34 -6.09 -33.63
N SER A 40 3.53 -5.47 -33.67
CA SER A 40 4.15 -4.83 -32.50
C SER A 40 3.31 -3.67 -31.96
N MET A 41 2.70 -2.87 -32.83
CA MET A 41 1.81 -1.76 -32.46
C MET A 41 0.53 -2.29 -31.82
N ALA A 42 -0.11 -3.30 -32.41
CA ALA A 42 -1.30 -3.95 -31.87
C ALA A 42 -1.05 -4.58 -30.49
N GLN A 43 0.10 -5.25 -30.31
CA GLN A 43 0.52 -5.76 -29.00
C GLN A 43 0.72 -4.64 -27.98
N SER A 44 1.36 -3.54 -28.37
CA SER A 44 1.58 -2.38 -27.48
C SER A 44 0.25 -1.70 -27.11
N ALA A 45 -0.66 -1.56 -28.07
CA ALA A 45 -2.00 -0.99 -27.86
C ALA A 45 -2.84 -1.89 -26.95
N LYS A 46 -2.80 -3.22 -27.15
CA LYS A 46 -3.46 -4.20 -26.28
C LYS A 46 -2.94 -4.12 -24.84
N GLN A 47 -1.64 -3.91 -24.65
CA GLN A 47 -1.03 -3.68 -23.33
C GLN A 47 -1.46 -2.33 -22.71
N ALA A 48 -1.60 -1.29 -23.52
CA ALA A 48 -2.07 0.03 -23.08
C ALA A 48 -3.58 0.05 -22.74
N CYS A 49 -4.38 -0.81 -23.38
CA CYS A 49 -5.82 -0.96 -23.16
C CYS A 49 -6.19 -1.96 -22.03
N LEU A 50 -5.20 -2.66 -21.45
CA LEU A 50 -5.45 -3.34 -20.17
C LEU A 50 -5.81 -2.26 -19.14
N PRO A 51 -6.90 -2.44 -18.36
CA PRO A 51 -7.21 -1.48 -17.30
C PRO A 51 -5.99 -1.37 -16.40
N LYS A 52 -5.39 -0.17 -16.34
CA LYS A 52 -4.30 0.08 -15.40
C LYS A 52 -4.86 -0.17 -14.00
N THR A 53 -4.31 -1.14 -13.31
CA THR A 53 -4.61 -1.35 -11.89
C THR A 53 -4.26 -0.05 -11.16
N PRO A 54 -5.22 0.55 -10.43
CA PRO A 54 -4.96 1.81 -9.72
C PRO A 54 -3.80 1.61 -8.75
N GLN A 55 -2.86 2.55 -8.75
CA GLN A 55 -1.75 2.52 -7.81
C GLN A 55 -2.29 2.94 -6.43
N VAL A 56 -2.35 1.98 -5.50
CA VAL A 56 -2.84 2.21 -4.13
C VAL A 56 -1.66 2.38 -3.19
N LEU A 57 -1.63 3.50 -2.47
CA LEU A 57 -0.68 3.74 -1.38
C LEU A 57 -1.42 3.62 -0.05
N CYS A 58 -1.01 2.65 0.77
CA CYS A 58 -1.48 2.50 2.13
C CYS A 58 -0.52 3.23 3.07
N ILE A 59 -1.02 4.13 3.91
CA ILE A 59 -0.24 4.91 4.86
C ILE A 59 -0.75 4.63 6.27
N GLY A 60 0.14 4.24 7.17
CA GLY A 60 -0.23 4.01 8.56
C GLY A 60 0.62 2.96 9.25
N GLY A 61 0.00 2.25 10.20
CA GLY A 61 0.67 1.28 11.06
C GLY A 61 0.96 -0.06 10.38
N ALA A 62 2.09 -0.64 10.76
CA ALA A 62 2.54 -1.99 10.48
C ALA A 62 3.14 -2.57 11.77
N ASN A 63 2.43 -3.51 12.38
CA ASN A 63 2.69 -3.96 13.75
C ASN A 63 2.98 -5.45 13.82
N VAL A 64 3.49 -5.90 14.96
CA VAL A 64 3.47 -7.33 15.30
C VAL A 64 2.35 -7.59 16.30
N ASP A 65 1.40 -8.43 15.90
CA ASP A 65 0.28 -8.84 16.73
C ASP A 65 0.63 -10.14 17.46
N ARG A 66 0.42 -10.17 18.77
CA ARG A 66 0.60 -11.33 19.64
C ARG A 66 -0.73 -11.67 20.28
N LYS A 67 -1.09 -12.95 20.23
CA LYS A 67 -2.21 -13.50 21.00
C LYS A 67 -1.66 -14.51 21.97
N ILE A 68 -1.92 -14.31 23.25
CA ILE A 68 -1.44 -15.14 24.34
C ILE A 68 -2.67 -15.64 25.10
N GLN A 69 -3.00 -16.91 24.95
CA GLN A 69 -4.16 -17.52 25.60
C GLN A 69 -3.71 -18.31 26.82
N ALA A 70 -4.32 -18.02 27.98
CA ALA A 70 -4.10 -18.79 29.18
C ALA A 70 -4.60 -20.23 28.99
N VAL A 71 -3.85 -21.21 29.50
CA VAL A 71 -4.28 -22.63 29.47
C VAL A 71 -5.03 -23.04 30.74
N GLN A 72 -5.22 -22.09 31.65
CA GLN A 72 -5.95 -22.21 32.90
C GLN A 72 -6.59 -20.86 33.25
N THR A 73 -7.46 -20.81 34.26
CA THR A 73 -8.02 -19.56 34.76
C THR A 73 -6.90 -18.59 35.15
N LEU A 74 -7.00 -17.34 34.68
CA LEU A 74 -6.00 -16.31 34.92
C LEU A 74 -5.90 -15.97 36.41
N ILE A 75 -4.68 -15.99 36.93
CA ILE A 75 -4.33 -15.47 38.27
C ILE A 75 -3.57 -14.16 38.09
N TYR A 76 -4.25 -13.04 38.36
CA TYR A 76 -3.63 -11.71 38.25
C TYR A 76 -2.49 -11.54 39.26
N GLY A 77 -1.43 -10.85 38.83
CA GLY A 77 -0.22 -10.65 39.64
C GLY A 77 0.70 -11.87 39.74
N SER A 78 0.44 -12.94 38.98
CA SER A 78 1.26 -14.16 38.93
C SER A 78 1.65 -14.53 37.49
N SER A 79 2.58 -15.47 37.35
CA SER A 79 2.93 -16.08 36.06
C SER A 79 1.92 -17.16 35.69
N ASN A 80 1.35 -17.07 34.49
CA ASN A 80 0.32 -17.98 34.01
C ASN A 80 0.86 -18.78 32.80
N PRO A 81 0.73 -20.11 32.78
CA PRO A 81 1.04 -20.90 31.59
C PRO A 81 0.10 -20.51 30.45
N ALA A 82 0.66 -20.38 29.24
CA ALA A 82 -0.07 -19.85 28.10
C ALA A 82 0.42 -20.45 26.77
N ARG A 83 -0.43 -20.36 25.75
CA ARG A 83 -0.07 -20.57 24.35
C ARG A 83 0.03 -19.22 23.66
N SER A 84 1.12 -18.99 22.93
CA SER A 84 1.35 -17.75 22.20
C SER A 84 1.35 -17.97 20.69
N SER A 85 0.77 -17.04 19.95
CA SER A 85 0.88 -16.94 18.49
C SER A 85 1.25 -15.51 18.10
N ILE A 86 1.95 -15.39 16.97
CA ILE A 86 2.42 -14.12 16.42
C ILE A 86 1.91 -14.02 14.98
N SER A 87 1.40 -12.86 14.61
CA SER A 87 0.99 -12.52 13.25
C SER A 87 1.46 -11.12 12.88
N CYS A 88 1.56 -10.85 11.58
CA CYS A 88 1.69 -9.49 11.11
C CYS A 88 0.40 -8.73 11.44
N GLY A 89 0.52 -7.51 11.96
CA GLY A 89 -0.54 -6.58 12.38
C GLY A 89 -0.47 -5.22 11.66
N GLY A 90 -1.36 -4.30 12.04
CA GLY A 90 -1.47 -2.95 11.46
C GLY A 90 -2.51 -2.84 10.33
N VAL A 91 -3.36 -1.80 10.42
CA VAL A 91 -4.53 -1.61 9.54
C VAL A 91 -4.11 -1.32 8.11
N ALA A 92 -3.27 -0.30 7.91
CA ALA A 92 -2.76 0.05 6.60
C ALA A 92 -2.00 -1.13 5.96
N ARG A 93 -1.17 -1.84 6.74
CA ARG A 93 -0.46 -3.03 6.25
C ARG A 93 -1.41 -4.16 5.85
N ASN A 94 -2.44 -4.46 6.64
CA ASN A 94 -3.44 -5.47 6.30
C ASN A 94 -4.19 -5.14 5.01
N VAL A 95 -4.58 -3.87 4.81
CA VAL A 95 -5.23 -3.44 3.57
C VAL A 95 -4.27 -3.61 2.38
N ALA A 96 -3.01 -3.18 2.53
CA ALA A 96 -2.01 -3.35 1.48
C ALA A 96 -1.79 -4.83 1.15
N GLU A 97 -1.62 -5.70 2.15
CA GLU A 97 -1.39 -7.12 1.91
C GLU A 97 -2.58 -7.78 1.20
N ASN A 98 -3.81 -7.48 1.63
CA ASN A 98 -5.02 -8.01 0.99
C ASN A 98 -5.13 -7.57 -0.47
N LEU A 99 -4.82 -6.31 -0.77
CA LEU A 99 -4.76 -5.82 -2.15
C LEU A 99 -3.71 -6.58 -2.98
N GLY A 100 -2.52 -6.82 -2.41
CA GLY A 100 -1.46 -7.60 -3.05
C GLY A 100 -1.88 -9.05 -3.33
N ARG A 101 -2.54 -9.70 -2.37
CA ARG A 101 -3.11 -11.05 -2.51
C ARG A 101 -4.21 -11.13 -3.58
N LEU A 102 -4.94 -10.04 -3.81
CA LEU A 102 -5.94 -9.90 -4.87
C LEU A 102 -5.36 -9.54 -6.25
N GLY A 103 -4.02 -9.50 -6.39
CA GLY A 103 -3.33 -9.24 -7.65
C GLY A 103 -3.14 -7.75 -7.97
N CYS A 104 -3.38 -6.86 -7.02
CA CYS A 104 -2.98 -5.45 -7.15
C CYS A 104 -1.49 -5.29 -6.82
N SER A 105 -0.95 -4.09 -7.07
CA SER A 105 0.44 -3.74 -6.70
C SER A 105 0.47 -2.58 -5.70
N PRO A 106 0.02 -2.81 -4.45
CA PRO A 106 -0.04 -1.77 -3.44
C PRO A 106 1.36 -1.44 -2.92
N SER A 107 1.51 -0.20 -2.45
CA SER A 107 2.69 0.22 -1.69
C SER A 107 2.30 0.57 -0.26
N LEU A 108 3.23 0.39 0.66
CA LEU A 108 3.07 0.74 2.08
C LEU A 108 4.06 1.84 2.46
N LEU A 109 3.53 2.92 3.05
CA LEU A 109 4.30 3.89 3.82
C LEU A 109 3.99 3.67 5.29
N SER A 110 5.00 3.23 6.02
CA SER A 110 4.94 2.94 7.46
C SER A 110 6.34 3.14 8.05
N PHE A 111 6.43 3.06 9.37
CA PHE A 111 7.69 3.10 10.11
C PHE A 111 7.81 1.85 10.99
N ILE A 112 9.03 1.30 11.07
CA ILE A 112 9.40 0.18 11.94
C ILE A 112 10.66 0.54 12.74
N GLY A 113 10.84 -0.14 13.86
CA GLY A 113 12.09 -0.05 14.63
C GLY A 113 13.23 -0.77 13.93
N ASN A 114 14.46 -0.43 14.30
CA ASN A 114 15.64 -1.20 13.92
C ASN A 114 15.81 -2.44 14.82
N ASP A 115 14.82 -3.33 14.78
CA ASP A 115 14.74 -4.51 15.64
C ASP A 115 14.32 -5.78 14.89
N ALA A 116 14.42 -6.93 15.55
CA ALA A 116 14.12 -8.22 14.95
C ALA A 116 12.65 -8.35 14.51
N GLU A 117 11.73 -7.72 15.25
CA GLU A 117 10.30 -7.71 14.97
C GLU A 117 10.01 -6.94 13.67
N GLY A 118 10.62 -5.78 13.49
CA GLY A 118 10.52 -4.97 12.27
C GLY A 118 11.07 -5.70 11.05
N GLN A 119 12.25 -6.31 11.19
CA GLN A 119 12.85 -7.11 10.10
C GLN A 119 11.98 -8.32 9.72
N TRP A 120 11.42 -9.02 10.72
CA TRP A 120 10.50 -10.13 10.49
C TRP A 120 9.22 -9.67 9.78
N LEU A 121 8.58 -8.61 10.29
CA LEU A 121 7.34 -8.06 9.77
C LEU A 121 7.47 -7.63 8.31
N ILE A 122 8.53 -6.88 8.00
CA ILE A 122 8.78 -6.39 6.63
C ILE A 122 9.22 -7.53 5.71
N GLY A 123 9.96 -8.50 6.24
CA GLY A 123 10.29 -9.73 5.54
C GLY A 123 9.07 -10.51 5.04
N LYS A 124 7.97 -10.52 5.80
CA LYS A 124 6.68 -11.12 5.40
C LYS A 124 5.86 -10.20 4.50
N THR A 125 5.82 -8.91 4.82
CA THR A 125 5.00 -7.93 4.08
C THR A 125 5.43 -7.78 2.63
N LYS A 126 6.74 -7.85 2.34
CA LYS A 126 7.29 -7.68 0.98
C LYS A 126 6.90 -8.78 0.00
N GLU A 127 6.33 -9.89 0.46
CA GLU A 127 5.83 -10.97 -0.41
C GLU A 127 4.66 -10.50 -1.29
N PHE A 128 3.89 -9.49 -0.84
CA PHE A 128 2.68 -9.01 -1.51
C PHE A 128 2.64 -7.50 -1.72
N VAL A 129 3.52 -6.73 -1.05
CA VAL A 129 3.43 -5.27 -0.97
C VAL A 129 4.78 -4.63 -1.31
N ASN A 130 4.76 -3.52 -2.05
CA ASN A 130 5.95 -2.69 -2.22
C ASN A 130 6.26 -1.92 -0.93
N ILE A 131 7.40 -2.24 -0.32
CA ILE A 131 7.85 -1.70 0.98
C ILE A 131 8.90 -0.60 0.85
N HIS A 132 9.16 -0.05 -0.34
CA HIS A 132 10.22 0.95 -0.54
C HIS A 132 10.03 2.21 0.33
N SER A 133 8.79 2.57 0.61
CA SER A 133 8.41 3.71 1.47
C SER A 133 8.32 3.35 2.95
N VAL A 134 8.79 2.17 3.37
CA VAL A 134 8.89 1.84 4.80
C VAL A 134 10.19 2.44 5.37
N GLY A 135 10.05 3.27 6.40
CA GLY A 135 11.17 3.83 7.15
C GLY A 135 11.60 2.95 8.31
N VAL A 136 12.89 2.98 8.62
CA VAL A 136 13.46 2.42 9.84
C VAL A 136 13.80 3.58 10.76
N VAL A 137 13.32 3.53 12.01
CA VAL A 137 13.55 4.56 13.03
C VAL A 137 14.48 3.98 14.09
N ASP A 138 15.71 4.51 14.16
CA ASP A 138 16.70 4.07 15.14
C ASP A 138 16.30 4.50 16.56
N GLY A 139 16.54 3.63 17.54
CA GLY A 139 16.20 3.89 18.95
C GLY A 139 14.73 3.71 19.31
N LYS A 140 13.88 3.31 18.35
CA LYS A 140 12.46 2.98 18.58
C LYS A 140 12.20 1.49 18.35
N SER A 141 11.20 0.97 19.06
CA SER A 141 10.69 -0.39 18.86
C SER A 141 9.63 -0.41 17.76
N THR A 142 9.62 -1.48 16.97
CA THR A 142 8.52 -1.78 16.06
C THR A 142 7.24 -1.94 16.86
N GLY A 143 6.16 -1.28 16.42
CA GLY A 143 4.92 -1.27 17.19
C GLY A 143 4.35 -2.68 17.37
N THR A 144 3.82 -2.97 18.54
CA THR A 144 3.26 -4.29 18.87
C THR A 144 1.86 -4.18 19.48
N TYR A 145 1.04 -5.18 19.22
CA TYR A 145 -0.25 -5.35 19.88
C TYR A 145 -0.28 -6.72 20.54
N THR A 146 -0.42 -6.78 21.86
CA THR A 146 -0.48 -8.03 22.61
C THR A 146 -1.84 -8.17 23.27
N ALA A 147 -2.61 -9.15 22.82
CA ALA A 147 -3.86 -9.56 23.45
C ALA A 147 -3.63 -10.77 24.36
N ILE A 148 -4.03 -10.62 25.63
CA ILE A 148 -4.10 -11.71 26.60
C ILE A 148 -5.55 -12.21 26.64
N LEU A 149 -5.72 -13.49 26.34
CA LEU A 149 -7.00 -14.17 26.35
C LEU A 149 -7.09 -15.07 27.59
N ASP A 150 -8.28 -15.16 28.17
CA ASP A 150 -8.56 -16.08 29.27
C ASP A 150 -8.67 -17.54 28.79
N LEU A 151 -9.05 -18.44 29.71
CA LEU A 151 -9.20 -19.87 29.42
C LEU A 151 -10.23 -20.14 28.32
N ASP A 152 -11.29 -19.35 28.28
CA ASP A 152 -12.41 -19.51 27.33
C ASP A 152 -12.08 -18.89 25.97
N GLY A 153 -10.97 -18.13 25.88
CA GLY A 153 -10.52 -17.46 24.67
C GLY A 153 -11.05 -16.04 24.53
N GLU A 154 -11.74 -15.54 25.55
CA GLU A 154 -12.22 -14.16 25.60
C GLU A 154 -11.08 -13.21 25.97
N MET A 155 -11.14 -11.99 25.44
CA MET A 155 -10.09 -11.00 25.68
C MET A 155 -10.16 -10.47 27.12
N ALA A 156 -9.14 -10.79 27.92
CA ALA A 156 -9.01 -10.28 29.28
C ALA A 156 -8.38 -8.87 29.28
N VAL A 157 -7.28 -8.69 28.55
CA VAL A 157 -6.59 -7.40 28.42
C VAL A 157 -5.79 -7.35 27.13
N ALA A 158 -5.61 -6.15 26.58
CA ALA A 158 -4.69 -5.90 25.48
C ALA A 158 -3.75 -4.74 25.78
N LEU A 159 -2.52 -4.84 25.29
CA LEU A 159 -1.50 -3.80 25.35
C LEU A 159 -1.11 -3.42 23.93
N ALA A 160 -1.16 -2.13 23.63
CA ALA A 160 -0.74 -1.57 22.35
C ALA A 160 0.48 -0.69 22.58
N ASP A 161 1.64 -1.15 22.13
CA ASP A 161 2.87 -0.37 22.09
C ASP A 161 2.98 0.24 20.68
N MET A 162 2.56 1.49 20.56
CA MET A 162 2.40 2.19 19.28
C MET A 162 3.24 3.47 19.21
N GLU A 163 4.17 3.67 20.17
CA GLU A 163 4.90 4.93 20.39
C GLU A 163 5.69 5.37 19.15
N ILE A 164 6.20 4.43 18.35
CA ILE A 164 6.91 4.74 17.10
C ILE A 164 6.08 5.61 16.13
N TYR A 165 4.75 5.50 16.18
CA TYR A 165 3.88 6.28 15.32
C TYR A 165 3.56 7.66 15.85
N ASP A 166 3.65 7.87 17.17
CA ASP A 166 3.43 9.19 17.78
C ASP A 166 4.58 10.16 17.44
N ASP A 167 5.77 9.62 17.16
CA ASP A 167 6.97 10.40 16.78
C ASP A 167 7.09 10.64 15.28
N VAL A 168 6.12 10.20 14.48
CA VAL A 168 6.12 10.50 13.05
C VAL A 168 5.78 11.96 12.86
N ASP A 169 6.75 12.74 12.38
CA ASP A 169 6.57 14.13 11.98
C ASP A 169 6.49 14.29 10.45
N ILE A 170 6.29 15.54 10.00
CA ILE A 170 6.17 15.86 8.57
C ILE A 170 7.47 15.57 7.81
N ASP A 171 8.63 15.78 8.43
CA ASP A 171 9.93 15.61 7.78
C ASP A 171 10.24 14.13 7.57
N LEU A 172 9.97 13.31 8.59
CA LEU A 172 10.09 11.87 8.53
C LEU A 172 9.12 11.28 7.49
N LEU A 173 7.87 11.73 7.48
CA LEU A 173 6.90 11.38 6.44
C LEU A 173 7.45 11.69 5.04
N GLN A 174 7.95 12.91 4.82
CA GLN A 174 8.47 13.35 3.51
C GLN A 174 9.74 12.60 3.09
N SER A 175 10.57 12.18 4.04
CA SER A 175 11.77 11.39 3.75
C SER A 175 11.45 10.03 3.08
N LYS A 176 10.23 9.53 3.26
CA LYS A 176 9.75 8.26 2.68
C LYS A 176 8.63 8.43 1.66
N TRP A 177 8.04 9.61 1.58
CA TRP A 177 6.98 9.92 0.63
C TRP A 177 7.48 10.77 -0.54
N ALA A 178 8.04 10.09 -1.55
CA ALA A 178 8.56 10.75 -2.75
C ALA A 178 7.52 11.67 -3.41
N ALA A 179 7.99 12.80 -3.96
CA ALA A 179 7.13 13.81 -4.56
C ALA A 179 6.43 13.32 -5.84
N ASP A 180 7.10 12.47 -6.59
CA ASP A 180 6.65 11.86 -7.85
C ASP A 180 5.88 10.55 -7.66
N PHE A 181 5.58 10.18 -6.41
CA PHE A 181 4.83 8.97 -6.11
C PHE A 181 3.44 9.03 -6.77
N ARG A 182 3.29 8.30 -7.87
CA ARG A 182 2.06 8.26 -8.65
C ARG A 182 1.04 7.37 -7.93
N THR A 183 0.14 8.00 -7.20
CA THR A 183 -0.96 7.32 -6.51
C THR A 183 -2.30 7.72 -7.11
N ASP A 184 -3.13 6.72 -7.42
CA ASP A 184 -4.53 6.95 -7.80
C ASP A 184 -5.46 6.94 -6.57
N LEU A 185 -5.10 6.19 -5.52
CA LEU A 185 -5.86 6.07 -4.27
C LEU A 185 -4.93 5.98 -3.04
N ILE A 186 -5.20 6.81 -2.03
CA ILE A 186 -4.62 6.63 -0.70
C ILE A 186 -5.59 5.93 0.22
N VAL A 187 -5.11 4.89 0.90
CA VAL A 187 -5.74 4.32 2.09
C VAL A 187 -4.92 4.79 3.27
N ILE A 188 -5.54 5.46 4.22
CA ILE A 188 -4.85 5.95 5.41
C ILE A 188 -5.53 5.45 6.68
N ASP A 189 -4.72 4.93 7.61
CA ASP A 189 -5.13 4.76 9.01
C ASP A 189 -4.74 5.96 9.86
N THR A 190 -5.26 6.00 11.08
CA THR A 190 -5.21 7.17 11.95
C THR A 190 -4.15 7.05 13.06
N ASN A 191 -3.13 6.21 12.87
CA ASN A 191 -2.10 6.01 13.88
C ASN A 191 -1.14 7.20 14.00
N PHE A 192 -0.93 7.97 12.93
CA PHE A 192 -0.03 9.13 12.95
C PHE A 192 -0.63 10.36 13.68
N PRO A 193 0.21 11.37 14.00
CA PRO A 193 -0.23 12.63 14.59
C PRO A 193 -1.16 13.43 13.68
N ALA A 194 -2.01 14.28 14.27
CA ALA A 194 -3.10 14.95 13.57
C ALA A 194 -2.62 15.89 12.44
N ASP A 195 -1.52 16.60 12.67
CA ASP A 195 -0.87 17.48 11.69
C ASP A 195 -0.29 16.69 10.50
N VAL A 196 0.26 15.50 10.75
CA VAL A 196 0.71 14.57 9.70
C VAL A 196 -0.47 14.04 8.89
N LEU A 197 -1.55 13.63 9.56
CA LEU A 197 -2.78 13.20 8.89
C LEU A 197 -3.35 14.33 8.03
N GLU A 198 -3.40 15.55 8.54
CA GLU A 198 -3.84 16.75 7.82
C GLU A 198 -2.97 17.02 6.58
N LYS A 199 -1.64 16.88 6.72
CA LYS A 199 -0.72 17.01 5.58
C LYS A 199 -0.98 15.97 4.49
N ILE A 200 -1.28 14.73 4.88
CA ILE A 200 -1.61 13.65 3.94
C ILE A 200 -2.93 13.94 3.21
N ILE A 201 -3.97 14.31 3.97
CA ILE A 201 -5.32 14.59 3.44
C ILE A 201 -5.30 15.77 2.47
N ASN A 202 -4.54 16.83 2.79
CA ASN A 202 -4.48 18.05 1.98
C ASN A 202 -3.56 17.94 0.75
N ARG A 203 -2.96 16.77 0.47
CA ARG A 203 -2.14 16.58 -0.74
C ARG A 203 -3.06 16.57 -1.97
N PRO A 204 -2.73 17.33 -3.05
CA PRO A 204 -3.54 17.36 -4.25
C PRO A 204 -3.52 15.99 -4.94
N MET A 205 -4.57 15.20 -4.74
CA MET A 205 -4.70 13.84 -5.26
C MET A 205 -6.12 13.58 -5.75
N LYS A 206 -6.28 12.52 -6.56
CA LYS A 206 -7.58 12.17 -7.14
C LYS A 206 -8.57 11.69 -6.08
N GLN A 207 -8.16 10.80 -5.17
CA GLN A 207 -9.03 10.22 -4.14
C GLN A 207 -8.25 9.81 -2.88
N VAL A 208 -8.84 10.06 -1.70
CA VAL A 208 -8.36 9.61 -0.39
C VAL A 208 -9.49 8.81 0.27
N LEU A 209 -9.22 7.55 0.63
CA LEU A 209 -10.07 6.74 1.51
C LEU A 209 -9.45 6.68 2.91
N LEU A 210 -10.26 7.01 3.90
CA LEU A 210 -9.90 6.93 5.30
C LEU A 210 -10.45 5.62 5.89
N PHE A 211 -9.56 4.80 6.45
CA PHE A 211 -9.91 3.60 7.20
C PHE A 211 -9.60 3.84 8.68
N ALA A 212 -10.66 4.05 9.48
CA ALA A 212 -10.56 4.13 10.93
C ALA A 212 -11.23 2.90 11.54
N LEU A 213 -10.49 2.11 12.32
CA LEU A 213 -11.05 0.94 13.04
C LEU A 213 -11.71 1.31 14.38
N HIS A 214 -11.47 2.52 14.92
CA HIS A 214 -12.03 2.94 16.20
C HIS A 214 -12.46 4.42 16.23
N LEU A 215 -13.40 4.75 17.13
CA LEU A 215 -13.91 6.11 17.38
C LEU A 215 -12.87 7.07 17.96
N TYR A 216 -11.87 6.56 18.68
CA TYR A 216 -10.89 7.38 19.39
C TYR A 216 -9.94 8.13 18.43
N PRO A 217 -9.36 7.47 17.40
CA PRO A 217 -8.60 8.17 16.38
C PRO A 217 -9.39 9.18 15.53
N LEU A 218 -10.71 9.01 15.36
CA LEU A 218 -11.55 9.94 14.58
C LEU A 218 -11.64 11.33 15.23
N ARG A 219 -11.43 11.45 16.55
CA ARG A 219 -11.36 12.75 17.24
C ARG A 219 -10.21 13.62 16.74
N LYS A 220 -9.11 13.00 16.27
CA LYS A 220 -7.96 13.72 15.69
C LYS A 220 -8.31 14.45 14.39
N LEU A 221 -9.39 14.04 13.73
CA LEU A 221 -9.73 14.49 12.37
C LEU A 221 -10.78 15.60 12.32
N GLY A 222 -11.34 16.06 13.45
CA GLY A 222 -12.21 17.24 13.54
C GLY A 222 -13.16 17.43 12.34
N ASN A 223 -12.84 18.40 11.47
CA ASN A 223 -13.64 18.85 10.32
C ASN A 223 -13.54 17.97 9.05
N TYR A 224 -12.75 16.90 9.04
CA TYR A 224 -12.48 16.05 7.86
C TYR A 224 -13.48 14.88 7.67
N LEU A 225 -14.63 14.91 8.36
CA LEU A 225 -15.68 13.88 8.30
C LEU A 225 -16.39 13.73 6.94
N HIS A 226 -16.06 14.56 5.95
CA HIS A 226 -16.63 14.53 4.60
C HIS A 226 -15.93 13.53 3.65
N LEU A 227 -14.84 12.88 4.10
CA LEU A 227 -14.18 11.81 3.35
C LEU A 227 -15.02 10.52 3.36
N SER A 228 -14.94 9.72 2.29
CA SER A 228 -15.57 8.40 2.22
C SER A 228 -14.96 7.48 3.29
N MET A 229 -15.66 7.32 4.41
CA MET A 229 -15.26 6.45 5.53
C MET A 229 -15.83 5.05 5.32
N VAL A 230 -14.96 4.04 5.38
CA VAL A 230 -15.37 2.64 5.43
C VAL A 230 -15.19 2.14 6.85
N TRP A 231 -16.30 1.80 7.51
CA TRP A 231 -16.31 1.17 8.83
C TRP A 231 -16.13 -0.34 8.67
N LEU A 232 -15.07 -0.88 9.26
CA LEU A 232 -14.91 -2.31 9.47
C LEU A 232 -15.20 -2.57 10.94
N GLY A 233 -16.44 -2.99 11.22
CA GLY A 233 -16.87 -3.47 12.55
C GLY A 233 -16.49 -4.92 12.76
#